data_AF-A0A349SA70-F1
#
_entry.id   AF-A0A349SA70-F1
#
_cell.length_a   1.000
_cell.length_b   1.000
_cell.length_c   1.000
_cell.angle_alpha   90.00
_cell.angle_beta   90.00
_cell.angle_gamma   90.00
#
_symmetry.space_group_name_H-M   'P 1'
#
loop_
_entity.id
_entity.type
_entity.pdbx_description
1 polymer ?
#
loop_
_entity_poly.entity_id
_entity_poly.type
_entity_poly.pdbx_seq_one_letter_code
_entity_poly.pdbx_strand_id
1 'polypeptide(L)'
;VLKPDVVFFGDSVPRTTVDEIFAAIDAAGALLVIGSSLMVYSGFRFCRHAHQAGFPLACINPGATRADDLFTLKSESGCTEQLQALAAELAGG
;
A
#
# COMPACT_ATOMS: atom_id res chain seq x y z
N VAL A 1 1.05 -29.49 -15.16
CA VAL A 1 1.43 -28.25 -15.87
C VAL A 1 2.25 -27.41 -14.90
N LEU A 2 3.44 -26.98 -15.29
CA LEU A 2 4.29 -26.06 -14.51
C LEU A 2 3.83 -24.61 -14.80
N LYS A 3 3.63 -23.79 -13.77
CA LYS A 3 3.26 -22.37 -13.89
C LYS A 3 4.22 -21.52 -13.05
N PRO A 4 4.63 -20.31 -13.51
CA PRO A 4 5.37 -19.37 -12.68
C PRO A 4 4.56 -18.93 -11.47
N ASP A 5 5.25 -18.57 -10.38
CA ASP A 5 4.62 -18.08 -9.14
C ASP A 5 4.19 -16.61 -9.28
N VAL A 6 3.23 -16.38 -10.17
CA VAL A 6 2.65 -15.06 -10.47
C VAL A 6 1.14 -15.16 -10.63
N VAL A 7 0.44 -14.07 -10.32
CA VAL A 7 -1.00 -13.93 -10.55
C VAL A 7 -1.19 -13.24 -11.91
N PHE A 8 -1.81 -13.93 -12.87
CA PHE A 8 -2.13 -13.35 -14.17
C PHE A 8 -3.41 -12.51 -14.10
N PHE A 9 -3.64 -11.65 -15.10
CA PHE A 9 -4.92 -10.95 -15.21
C PHE A 9 -6.08 -11.96 -15.32
N GLY A 10 -7.13 -11.74 -14.53
CA GLY A 10 -8.26 -12.66 -14.42
C GLY A 10 -8.09 -13.75 -13.36
N ASP A 11 -6.86 -14.00 -12.89
CA ASP A 11 -6.62 -14.91 -11.77
C ASP A 11 -6.97 -14.26 -10.43
N SER A 12 -7.28 -15.09 -9.44
CA SER A 12 -7.42 -14.66 -8.06
C SER A 12 -6.08 -14.72 -7.33
N VAL A 13 -5.80 -13.69 -6.52
CA VAL A 13 -4.69 -13.73 -5.55
C VAL A 13 -4.98 -14.84 -4.52
N PRO A 14 -3.99 -15.66 -4.13
CA PRO A 14 -4.16 -16.68 -3.11
C PRO A 14 -4.78 -16.12 -1.84
N ARG A 15 -5.86 -16.73 -1.35
CA ARG A 15 -6.64 -16.21 -0.21
C ARG A 15 -5.79 -16.04 1.05
N THR A 16 -4.90 -16.98 1.33
CA THR A 16 -4.00 -16.92 2.49
C THR A 16 -3.17 -15.64 2.50
N THR A 17 -2.58 -15.27 1.36
CA THR A 17 -1.83 -14.01 1.21
C THR A 17 -2.71 -12.79 1.47
N VAL A 18 -3.97 -12.81 1.03
CA VAL A 18 -4.91 -11.72 1.27
C VAL A 18 -5.22 -11.57 2.76
N ASP A 19 -5.54 -12.69 3.41
CA ASP A 19 -5.92 -12.74 4.81
C ASP A 19 -4.75 -12.31 5.71
N GLU A 20 -3.52 -12.73 5.38
CA GLU A 20 -2.29 -12.29 6.05
C GLU A 20 -2.05 -10.77 5.94
N ILE A 21 -2.29 -10.19 4.76
CA ILE A 21 -2.13 -8.73 4.59
C ILE A 21 -3.18 -7.96 5.39
N PHE A 22 -4.44 -8.42 5.41
CA PHE A 22 -5.47 -7.78 6.25
C PHE A 22 -5.10 -7.82 7.73
N ALA A 23 -4.67 -8.99 8.22
CA ALA A 23 -4.24 -9.14 9.62
C ALA A 23 -3.02 -8.24 9.94
N ALA A 24 -2.08 -8.10 9.01
CA ALA A 24 -0.92 -7.22 9.19
C ALA A 24 -1.31 -5.73 9.26
N ILE A 25 -2.28 -5.30 8.44
CA ILE A 25 -2.80 -3.93 8.48
C ILE A 25 -3.50 -3.66 9.81
N ASP A 26 -4.33 -4.60 10.27
CA ASP A 26 -5.05 -4.47 11.54
C ASP A 26 -4.09 -4.42 12.74
N ALA A 27 -3.02 -5.23 12.69
CA ALA A 27 -1.99 -5.21 13.73
C ALA A 27 -1.13 -3.93 13.70
N ALA A 28 -0.85 -3.38 12.52
CA ALA A 28 -0.05 -2.16 12.37
C ALA A 28 -0.83 -0.88 12.70
N GLY A 29 -2.14 -0.87 12.43
CA GLY A 29 -3.01 0.29 12.65
C GLY A 29 -2.70 1.48 11.74
N ALA A 30 -1.95 1.28 10.66
CA ALA A 30 -1.60 2.30 9.65
C ALA A 30 -1.19 1.63 8.34
N LEU A 31 -1.29 2.35 7.22
CA LEU A 31 -0.86 1.85 5.90
C LEU A 31 -0.07 2.93 5.13
N LEU A 32 1.13 2.57 4.65
CA LEU A 32 1.94 3.39 3.77
C LEU A 32 1.99 2.76 2.36
N VAL A 33 1.54 3.49 1.34
CA VAL A 33 1.58 3.10 -0.06
C VAL A 33 2.78 3.76 -0.75
N ILE A 34 3.60 2.99 -1.45
CA ILE A 34 4.81 3.50 -2.11
C ILE A 34 4.81 3.08 -3.59
N GLY A 35 4.92 4.03 -4.51
CA GLY A 35 5.15 3.76 -5.93
C GLY A 35 4.07 2.93 -6.64
N SER A 36 2.82 3.00 -6.18
CA SER A 36 1.68 2.28 -6.76
C SER A 36 0.55 3.23 -7.10
N SER A 37 0.01 3.11 -8.31
CA SER A 37 -1.20 3.84 -8.73
C SER A 37 -2.48 3.27 -8.12
N LEU A 38 -2.41 2.06 -7.54
CA LEU A 38 -3.55 1.34 -6.97
C LEU A 38 -4.73 1.14 -7.93
N MET A 39 -4.50 1.18 -9.25
CA MET A 39 -5.58 1.03 -10.23
C MET A 39 -6.22 -0.36 -10.16
N VAL A 40 -5.43 -1.40 -9.89
CA VAL A 40 -5.92 -2.78 -9.71
C VAL A 40 -6.53 -2.98 -8.33
N TYR A 41 -7.70 -3.64 -8.30
CA TYR A 41 -8.47 -3.80 -7.07
C TYR A 41 -7.77 -4.66 -6.01
N SER A 42 -6.93 -5.61 -6.44
CA SER A 42 -6.21 -6.53 -5.55
C SER A 42 -5.32 -5.82 -4.53
N GLY A 43 -4.73 -4.67 -4.90
CA GLY A 43 -4.03 -3.78 -3.97
C GLY A 43 -4.94 -2.73 -3.34
N PHE A 44 -5.82 -2.10 -4.13
CA PHE A 44 -6.70 -1.03 -3.65
C PHE A 44 -7.62 -1.42 -2.49
N ARG A 45 -8.07 -2.69 -2.44
CA ARG A 45 -8.92 -3.19 -1.34
C ARG A 45 -8.30 -3.01 0.05
N PHE A 46 -6.97 -3.01 0.15
CA PHE A 46 -6.27 -2.80 1.41
C PHE A 46 -6.34 -1.35 1.87
N CYS A 47 -6.31 -0.39 0.94
CA CYS A 47 -6.54 1.02 1.26
C CYS A 47 -7.99 1.24 1.74
N ARG A 48 -8.97 0.63 1.06
CA ARG A 48 -10.37 0.70 1.51
C ARG A 48 -10.54 0.15 2.93
N HIS A 49 -9.93 -1.00 3.22
CA HIS A 49 -9.97 -1.62 4.54
C HIS A 49 -9.38 -0.72 5.62
N ALA A 50 -8.16 -0.23 5.42
CA ALA A 50 -7.51 0.67 6.37
C ALA A 50 -8.34 1.94 6.62
N HIS A 51 -8.91 2.53 5.55
CA HIS A 51 -9.75 3.72 5.65
C HIS A 51 -11.05 3.44 6.42
N GLN A 52 -11.69 2.29 6.17
CA GLN A 52 -12.90 1.86 6.89
C GLN A 52 -12.65 1.58 8.37
N ALA A 53 -11.46 1.08 8.70
CA ALA A 53 -11.01 0.87 10.08
C ALA A 53 -10.60 2.19 10.78
N GLY A 54 -10.57 3.32 10.05
CA GLY A 54 -10.17 4.62 10.59
C GLY A 54 -8.66 4.77 10.79
N PHE A 55 -7.86 3.89 10.19
CA PHE A 55 -6.41 3.96 10.27
C PHE A 55 -5.86 5.08 9.38
N PRO A 56 -4.76 5.74 9.76
CA PRO A 56 -4.07 6.68 8.88
C PRO A 56 -3.51 5.97 7.65
N LEU A 57 -3.74 6.57 6.48
CA LEU A 57 -3.17 6.12 5.21
C LEU A 57 -2.24 7.21 4.65
N ALA A 58 -0.99 6.85 4.40
CA ALA A 58 -0.02 7.70 3.75
C ALA A 58 0.39 7.16 2.38
N CYS A 59 0.78 8.04 1.47
CA CYS A 59 1.27 7.66 0.14
C CYS A 59 2.53 8.43 -0.24
N ILE A 60 3.45 7.75 -0.93
CA ILE A 60 4.57 8.35 -1.65
C ILE A 60 4.46 7.93 -3.12
N ASN A 61 3.92 8.82 -3.94
CA ASN A 61 3.75 8.60 -5.37
C ASN A 61 3.54 9.94 -6.11
N PRO A 62 4.37 10.29 -7.11
CA PRO A 62 4.25 11.55 -7.86
C PRO A 62 3.02 11.60 -8.79
N GLY A 63 2.36 10.46 -9.04
CA GLY A 63 1.20 10.37 -9.92
C GLY A 63 -0.12 10.26 -9.17
N ALA A 64 -1.21 10.43 -9.92
CA ALA A 64 -2.55 10.12 -9.44
C ALA A 64 -2.67 8.65 -8.99
N THR A 65 -3.42 8.41 -7.92
CA THR A 65 -3.73 7.07 -7.46
C THR A 65 -5.24 6.90 -7.30
N ARG A 66 -5.70 5.66 -7.39
CA ARG A 66 -7.12 5.33 -7.14
C ARG A 66 -7.57 5.64 -5.70
N ALA A 67 -6.65 5.81 -4.76
CA ALA A 67 -6.92 6.06 -3.35
C ALA A 67 -6.64 7.50 -2.92
N ASP A 68 -6.47 8.44 -3.85
CA ASP A 68 -6.11 9.83 -3.53
C ASP A 68 -7.08 10.47 -2.52
N ASP A 69 -8.38 10.21 -2.65
CA ASP A 69 -9.41 10.71 -1.72
C ASP A 69 -9.43 10.00 -0.35
N LEU A 70 -8.69 8.90 -0.20
CA LEU A 70 -8.64 8.10 1.04
C LEU A 70 -7.41 8.42 1.90
N PHE A 71 -6.38 9.04 1.33
CA PHE A 71 -5.13 9.30 2.03
C PHE A 71 -5.26 10.42 3.05
N THR A 72 -4.72 10.18 4.23
CA THR A 72 -4.46 11.21 5.26
C THR A 72 -3.30 12.12 4.83
N LEU A 73 -2.30 11.56 4.13
CA LEU A 73 -1.14 12.28 3.63
C LEU A 73 -0.69 11.69 2.29
N LYS A 74 -0.38 12.54 1.32
CA LYS A 74 0.27 12.13 0.06
C LYS A 74 1.49 13.01 -0.21
N SER A 75 2.63 12.36 -0.41
CA SER A 75 3.83 12.98 -0.95
C SER A 75 3.93 12.69 -2.44
N GLU A 76 4.05 13.75 -3.24
CA GLU A 76 4.24 13.65 -4.69
C GLU A 76 5.73 13.62 -5.10
N SER A 77 6.63 13.35 -4.15
CA SER A 77 8.06 13.19 -4.40
C SER A 77 8.42 11.78 -4.89
N GLY A 78 9.66 11.63 -5.37
CA GLY A 78 10.23 10.32 -5.67
C GLY A 78 10.43 9.50 -4.38
N CYS A 79 10.08 8.21 -4.41
CA CYS A 79 10.10 7.37 -3.21
C CYS A 79 11.49 7.19 -2.60
N THR A 80 12.55 7.14 -3.42
CA THR A 80 13.92 6.98 -2.94
C THR A 80 14.33 8.10 -2.00
N GLU A 81 14.20 9.35 -2.44
CA GLU A 81 14.63 10.53 -1.68
C GLU A 81 13.77 10.69 -0.42
N GLN A 82 12.45 10.49 -0.54
CA GLN A 82 11.53 10.60 0.58
C GLN A 82 11.79 9.53 1.66
N LEU A 83 12.04 8.29 1.27
CA LEU A 83 12.32 7.20 2.22
C LEU A 83 13.69 7.37 2.87
N GLN A 84 14.69 7.88 2.13
CA GLN A 84 16.00 8.20 2.71
C GLN A 84 15.90 9.29 3.76
N ALA A 85 15.16 10.37 3.49
CA ALA A 85 14.92 11.44 4.45
C ALA A 85 14.19 10.92 5.69
N LEU A 86 13.11 10.14 5.51
CA LEU A 86 12.36 9.55 6.61
C LEU A 86 13.21 8.59 7.46
N ALA A 87 14.02 7.75 6.83
CA ALA A 87 14.90 6.82 7.53
C ALA A 87 15.97 7.57 8.35
N ALA A 88 16.53 8.66 7.80
CA ALA A 88 17.50 9.49 8.52
C ALA A 88 16.88 10.18 9.74
N GLU A 89 15.64 10.68 9.61
CA GLU A 89 14.89 11.29 10.71
C GLU A 89 14.60 10.29 11.84
N LEU A 90 14.14 9.08 11.48
CA LEU A 90 13.83 8.02 12.45
C LEU A 90 15.08 7.43 13.12
N ALA A 91 16.22 7.40 12.42
CA ALA A 91 17.49 6.89 12.97
C ALA A 91 18.21 7.91 13.87
N GLY A 92 17.85 9.20 13.75
CA GLY A 92 18.40 10.29 14.55
C GLY A 92 17.59 10.61 15.82
N GLY A 93 16.48 9.89 16.05
CA GLY A 93 15.62 10.01 17.23
C GLY A 93 15.96 9.04 18.36
#